data_AF-A0A7S0TQM4-F1
#
_entry.id   AF-A0A7S0TQM4-F1
#
_cell.length_a   1.000
_cell.length_b   1.000
_cell.length_c   1.000
_cell.angle_alpha   90.00
_cell.angle_beta   90.00
_cell.angle_gamma   90.00
#
_symmetry.space_group_name_H-M   'P 1'
#
loop_
_entity.id
_entity.type
_entity.pdbx_description
1 polymer ?
#
loop_
_entity_poly.entity_id
_entity_poly.type
_entity_poly.pdbx_seq_one_letter_code
_entity_poly.pdbx_strand_id
1 'polypeptide(L)'
;AIGMEAFTKEDQSAILARTNELSDQHRAYLEAHPELTQLLHDLLCNCLVNKPEDPFHFCREYFYGLKGGDGVGDATIGWGYKGKCRALLVAGPTGAGKHVAVRQLANKLRSHFGVAVSHTTRKPRNGEKDGVDYVFTDREAMTIAMQAGEFLCVTEVEGELYGVKRDRVDTVTASGRVCVISCSKLGAQAIRKAMAGDLMPRTLYLHPSTKEGLTAHLQEQDVKRGGINVEDRVARAEANWEALCSGPKGVFDQEMDIGYDEDEPFNLSDESMDELTKWCIGQDWEIKVDKDMDRAAVKIQGQARRRRDAQKVKKLQAE
;
A
#
# COMPACT_ATOMS: atom_id res chain seq x y z
N ALA A 1 -19.67 56.10 -6.65
CA ALA A 1 -20.17 54.96 -5.86
C ALA A 1 -20.95 54.05 -6.79
N ILE A 2 -20.34 52.96 -7.26
CA ILE A 2 -21.04 51.95 -8.06
C ILE A 2 -21.71 51.03 -7.04
N GLY A 3 -23.00 51.23 -6.79
CA GLY A 3 -23.76 50.37 -5.90
C GLY A 3 -23.84 48.96 -6.50
N MET A 4 -23.44 47.94 -5.72
CA MET A 4 -23.74 46.55 -6.08
C MET A 4 -25.26 46.37 -6.04
N GLU A 5 -25.89 46.16 -7.18
CA GLU A 5 -27.30 45.77 -7.26
C GLU A 5 -27.50 44.41 -6.57
N ALA A 6 -28.53 44.31 -5.74
CA ALA A 6 -28.87 43.07 -5.06
C ALA A 6 -29.44 42.06 -6.07
N PHE A 7 -28.94 40.82 -6.02
CA PHE A 7 -29.42 39.73 -6.88
C PHE A 7 -30.94 39.56 -6.80
N THR A 8 -31.59 39.49 -7.96
CA THR A 8 -33.03 39.26 -8.06
C THR A 8 -33.38 37.82 -7.65
N LYS A 9 -34.66 37.55 -7.36
CA LYS A 9 -35.12 36.18 -7.08
C LYS A 9 -34.91 35.23 -8.27
N GLU A 10 -34.98 35.76 -9.49
CA GLU A 10 -34.72 35.01 -10.72
C GLU A 10 -33.25 34.64 -10.83
N ASP A 11 -32.33 35.57 -10.50
CA ASP A 11 -30.89 35.28 -10.46
C ASP A 11 -30.55 34.21 -9.42
N GLN A 12 -31.17 34.30 -8.23
CA GLN A 12 -30.97 33.29 -7.18
C GLN A 12 -31.46 31.91 -7.61
N SER A 13 -32.62 31.84 -8.29
CA SER A 13 -33.16 30.59 -8.84
C SER A 13 -32.25 30.01 -9.92
N ALA A 14 -31.73 30.85 -10.83
CA ALA A 14 -30.81 30.44 -11.88
C ALA A 14 -29.47 29.92 -11.31
N ILE A 15 -28.93 30.57 -10.28
CA ILE A 15 -27.73 30.13 -9.57
C ILE A 15 -27.95 28.77 -8.90
N LEU A 16 -29.11 28.56 -8.27
CA LEU A 16 -29.44 27.31 -7.60
C LEU A 16 -29.61 26.16 -8.59
N ALA A 17 -30.30 26.40 -9.71
CA ALA A 17 -30.44 25.45 -10.80
C ALA A 17 -29.06 25.05 -11.37
N ARG A 18 -28.18 26.03 -11.58
CA ARG A 18 -26.81 25.77 -12.05
C ARG A 18 -25.97 25.01 -11.03
N THR A 19 -26.17 25.26 -9.74
CA THR A 19 -25.46 24.56 -8.65
C THR A 19 -25.85 23.09 -8.60
N ASN A 20 -27.14 22.79 -8.79
CA ASN A 20 -27.64 21.42 -8.87
C ASN A 20 -27.08 20.71 -10.12
N GLU A 21 -27.15 21.35 -11.29
CA GLU A 21 -26.62 20.80 -12.53
C GLU A 21 -25.12 20.49 -12.43
N LEU A 22 -24.33 21.39 -11.81
CA LEU A 22 -22.91 21.16 -11.54
C LEU A 22 -22.67 20.00 -10.56
N SER A 23 -23.53 19.85 -9.57
CA SER A 23 -23.44 18.75 -8.60
C SER A 23 -23.74 17.41 -9.26
N ASP A 24 -24.73 17.36 -10.16
CA ASP A 24 -25.07 16.15 -10.91
C ASP A 24 -23.99 15.80 -11.93
N GLN A 25 -23.42 16.79 -12.62
CA GLN A 25 -22.24 16.59 -13.49
C GLN A 25 -21.04 16.06 -12.71
N HIS A 26 -20.79 16.59 -11.51
CA HIS A 26 -19.72 16.11 -10.64
C HIS A 26 -19.95 14.67 -10.18
N ARG A 27 -21.19 14.33 -9.80
CA ARG A 27 -21.55 12.96 -9.38
C ARG A 27 -21.39 11.97 -10.53
N ALA A 28 -21.91 12.29 -11.71
CA ALA A 28 -21.75 11.47 -12.91
C ALA A 28 -20.27 11.30 -13.30
N TYR A 29 -19.46 12.33 -13.13
CA TYR A 29 -18.01 12.25 -13.34
C TYR A 29 -17.32 11.31 -12.34
N LEU A 30 -17.66 11.38 -11.05
CA LEU A 30 -17.11 10.47 -10.04
C LEU A 30 -17.57 9.02 -10.23
N GLU A 31 -18.81 8.80 -10.67
CA GLU A 31 -19.33 7.48 -11.03
C GLU A 31 -18.57 6.88 -12.23
N ALA A 32 -18.23 7.71 -13.22
CA ALA A 32 -17.42 7.29 -14.36
C ALA A 32 -15.93 7.06 -14.02
N HIS A 33 -15.43 7.64 -12.92
CA HIS A 33 -14.01 7.60 -12.52
C HIS A 33 -13.85 7.11 -11.06
N PRO A 34 -14.16 5.83 -10.77
CA PRO A 34 -14.11 5.29 -9.41
C PRO A 34 -12.72 5.40 -8.77
N GLU A 35 -11.64 5.41 -9.57
CA GLU A 35 -10.27 5.66 -9.09
C GLU A 35 -10.08 6.99 -8.35
N LEU A 36 -10.80 8.05 -8.72
CA LEU A 36 -10.66 9.35 -8.07
C LEU A 36 -11.25 9.33 -6.68
N THR A 37 -12.38 8.65 -6.52
CA THR A 37 -13.03 8.43 -5.22
C THR A 37 -12.11 7.63 -4.30
N GLN A 38 -11.47 6.58 -4.84
CA GLN A 38 -10.50 5.78 -4.09
C GLN A 38 -9.27 6.63 -3.69
N LEU A 39 -8.72 7.41 -4.61
CA LEU A 39 -7.56 8.28 -4.37
C LEU A 39 -7.84 9.32 -3.27
N LEU A 40 -9.01 9.96 -3.32
CA LEU A 40 -9.44 10.94 -2.34
C LEU A 40 -9.72 10.29 -0.97
N HIS A 41 -10.36 9.12 -0.97
CA HIS A 41 -10.55 8.34 0.25
C HIS A 41 -9.21 7.99 0.91
N ASP A 42 -8.25 7.50 0.13
CA ASP A 42 -6.92 7.15 0.61
C ASP A 42 -6.18 8.39 1.14
N LEU A 43 -6.25 9.54 0.46
CA LEU A 43 -5.68 10.80 0.95
C LEU A 43 -6.31 11.20 2.29
N LEU A 44 -7.64 11.17 2.40
CA LEU A 44 -8.35 11.57 3.61
C LEU A 44 -8.03 10.65 4.78
N CYS A 45 -8.00 9.34 4.56
CA CYS A 45 -7.53 8.37 5.53
C CYS A 45 -6.11 8.70 5.99
N ASN A 46 -5.22 9.03 5.06
CA ASN A 46 -3.84 9.39 5.37
C ASN A 46 -3.72 10.69 6.17
N CYS A 47 -4.51 11.72 5.86
CA CYS A 47 -4.56 12.96 6.64
C CYS A 47 -5.07 12.71 8.07
N LEU A 48 -6.13 11.93 8.24
CA LEU A 48 -6.73 11.65 9.55
C LEU A 48 -5.79 10.83 10.45
N VAL A 49 -5.03 9.92 9.84
CA VAL A 49 -4.08 9.07 10.54
C VAL A 49 -2.85 9.83 10.97
N ASN A 50 -2.22 10.55 10.04
CA ASN A 50 -0.94 11.20 10.30
C ASN A 50 -1.12 12.54 11.03
N LYS A 51 -2.33 13.10 11.03
CA LYS A 51 -2.67 14.40 11.63
C LYS A 51 -1.58 15.45 11.37
N PRO A 52 -1.22 15.70 10.10
CA PRO A 52 -0.12 16.58 9.76
C PRO A 52 -0.40 18.00 10.25
N GLU A 53 0.61 18.66 10.81
CA GLU A 53 0.52 20.06 11.23
C GLU A 53 0.22 20.99 10.04
N ASP A 54 0.73 20.66 8.85
CA ASP A 54 0.40 21.31 7.58
C ASP A 54 -0.26 20.32 6.61
N PRO A 55 -1.60 20.29 6.55
CA PRO A 55 -2.35 19.44 5.63
C PRO A 55 -2.10 19.78 4.15
N PHE A 56 -1.79 21.03 3.81
CA PHE A 56 -1.56 21.43 2.42
C PHE A 56 -0.20 20.97 1.93
N HIS A 57 0.83 21.08 2.77
CA HIS A 57 2.13 20.49 2.47
C HIS A 57 2.02 18.97 2.38
N PHE A 58 1.34 18.31 3.33
CA PHE A 58 1.10 16.88 3.29
C PHE A 58 0.39 16.42 2.01
N CYS A 59 -0.71 17.08 1.63
CA CYS A 59 -1.40 16.81 0.36
C CYS A 59 -0.47 17.03 -0.83
N ARG A 60 0.32 18.11 -0.82
CA ARG A 60 1.27 18.39 -1.91
C ARG A 60 2.31 17.28 -2.03
N GLU A 61 2.89 16.82 -0.94
CA GLU A 61 3.85 15.70 -0.94
C GLU A 61 3.19 14.38 -1.34
N TYR A 62 1.98 14.09 -0.84
CA TYR A 62 1.17 12.93 -1.23
C TYR A 62 0.93 12.91 -2.74
N PHE A 63 0.50 14.03 -3.33
CA PHE A 63 0.31 14.17 -4.77
C PHE A 63 1.62 14.31 -5.55
N TYR A 64 2.72 14.75 -4.93
CA TYR A 64 4.03 14.81 -5.56
C TYR A 64 4.65 13.41 -5.68
N GLY A 65 4.45 12.55 -4.67
CA GLY A 65 4.75 11.12 -4.75
C GLY A 65 4.01 10.42 -5.88
N LEU A 66 2.82 10.92 -6.26
CA LEU A 66 2.04 10.43 -7.41
C LEU A 66 2.52 10.97 -8.76
N LYS A 67 3.34 12.02 -8.80
CA LYS A 67 3.83 12.60 -10.08
C LYS A 67 5.01 11.85 -10.69
N GLY A 68 5.74 11.06 -9.90
CA GLY A 68 6.94 10.36 -10.36
C GLY A 68 8.06 11.33 -10.82
N GLY A 69 9.31 10.88 -10.77
CA GLY A 69 10.36 11.47 -11.60
C GLY A 69 10.08 11.14 -13.07
N ASP A 70 10.68 11.90 -13.99
CA ASP A 70 10.55 11.78 -15.45
C ASP A 70 11.05 10.44 -16.07
N GLY A 71 11.39 9.45 -15.24
CA GLY A 71 11.82 8.13 -15.70
C GLY A 71 13.19 8.13 -16.41
N VAL A 72 13.93 9.25 -16.43
CA VAL A 72 15.25 9.36 -17.07
C VAL A 72 16.40 9.26 -16.06
N GLY A 73 16.12 8.73 -14.86
CA GLY A 73 17.10 8.62 -13.77
C GLY A 73 18.03 7.41 -13.90
N ASP A 74 19.33 7.65 -13.79
CA ASP A 74 20.37 6.64 -13.59
C ASP A 74 20.03 5.73 -12.38
N ALA A 75 20.29 4.43 -12.51
CA ALA A 75 20.01 3.41 -11.48
C ALA A 75 20.75 3.65 -10.15
N THR A 76 21.66 4.63 -10.10
CA THR A 76 22.34 5.12 -8.91
C THR A 76 21.48 6.06 -8.03
N ILE A 77 20.36 6.58 -8.55
CA ILE A 77 19.53 7.61 -7.91
C ILE A 77 18.06 7.14 -7.81
N GLY A 78 17.85 5.98 -7.19
CA GLY A 78 16.61 5.45 -6.60
C GLY A 78 15.24 5.87 -7.16
N TRP A 79 14.47 4.87 -7.62
CA TRP A 79 13.23 5.04 -8.36
C TRP A 79 12.01 5.29 -7.45
N GLY A 80 11.71 6.53 -7.05
CA GLY A 80 10.45 6.92 -6.37
C GLY A 80 10.61 8.01 -5.31
N TYR A 81 9.54 8.36 -4.57
CA TYR A 81 9.51 9.45 -3.57
C TYR A 81 10.77 9.49 -2.69
N LYS A 82 11.48 10.63 -2.69
CA LYS A 82 12.82 10.82 -2.06
C LYS A 82 13.93 9.89 -2.56
N GLY A 83 13.88 9.45 -3.81
CA GLY A 83 14.89 8.56 -4.37
C GLY A 83 14.78 7.11 -3.88
N LYS A 84 13.57 6.59 -3.63
CA LYS A 84 13.36 5.23 -3.11
C LYS A 84 12.26 4.48 -3.86
N CYS A 85 12.52 3.21 -4.17
CA CYS A 85 11.55 2.27 -4.74
C CYS A 85 10.35 2.07 -3.82
N ARG A 86 9.14 1.97 -4.41
CA ARG A 86 7.95 1.57 -3.64
C ARG A 86 8.18 0.21 -3.01
N ALA A 87 7.73 0.00 -1.78
CA ALA A 87 7.79 -1.30 -1.14
C ALA A 87 6.72 -2.25 -1.70
N LEU A 88 6.91 -3.56 -1.56
CA LEU A 88 5.93 -4.60 -1.88
C LEU A 88 5.53 -5.33 -0.60
N LEU A 89 4.25 -5.25 -0.24
CA LEU A 89 3.67 -6.02 0.87
C LEU A 89 3.03 -7.28 0.29
N VAL A 90 3.51 -8.43 0.71
CA VAL A 90 2.99 -9.73 0.30
C VAL A 90 2.18 -10.34 1.44
N ALA A 91 0.86 -10.33 1.28
CA ALA A 91 -0.10 -10.90 2.21
C ALA A 91 -0.75 -12.16 1.63
N GLY A 92 -1.53 -12.88 2.44
CA GLY A 92 -2.10 -14.18 2.07
C GLY A 92 -2.44 -15.02 3.31
N PRO A 93 -3.24 -16.08 3.19
CA PRO A 93 -3.61 -16.90 4.33
C PRO A 93 -2.38 -17.65 4.90
N THR A 94 -2.50 -18.12 6.14
CA THR A 94 -1.50 -19.00 6.74
C THR A 94 -1.37 -20.25 5.88
N GLY A 95 -0.15 -20.65 5.52
CA GLY A 95 0.08 -21.83 4.67
C GLY A 95 0.09 -21.57 3.16
N ALA A 96 -0.28 -20.38 2.69
CA ALA A 96 -0.31 -20.05 1.26
C ALA A 96 1.07 -19.83 0.61
N GLY A 97 2.15 -20.39 1.17
CA GLY A 97 3.48 -20.30 0.56
C GLY A 97 4.12 -18.91 0.47
N LYS A 98 3.61 -17.88 1.17
CA LYS A 98 4.15 -16.50 1.10
C LYS A 98 5.67 -16.41 1.23
N HIS A 99 6.24 -17.12 2.20
CA HIS A 99 7.69 -17.15 2.44
C HIS A 99 8.46 -17.82 1.30
N VAL A 100 7.86 -18.83 0.66
CA VAL A 100 8.40 -19.50 -0.52
C VAL A 100 8.41 -18.52 -1.69
N ALA A 101 7.27 -17.90 -1.99
CA ALA A 101 7.14 -16.92 -3.08
C ALA A 101 8.10 -15.72 -2.92
N VAL A 102 8.16 -15.13 -1.72
CA VAL A 102 9.07 -14.00 -1.43
C VAL A 102 10.53 -14.43 -1.58
N ARG A 103 10.88 -15.66 -1.15
CA ARG A 103 12.23 -16.20 -1.32
C ARG A 103 12.55 -16.47 -2.79
N GLN A 104 11.60 -16.97 -3.57
CA GLN A 104 11.76 -17.17 -5.01
C GLN A 104 12.02 -15.85 -5.73
N LEU A 105 11.21 -14.82 -5.46
CA LEU A 105 11.41 -13.47 -5.99
C LEU A 105 12.78 -12.92 -5.62
N ALA A 106 13.14 -12.98 -4.34
CA ALA A 106 14.41 -12.48 -3.87
C ALA A 106 15.62 -13.28 -4.40
N ASN A 107 15.45 -14.55 -4.76
CA ASN A 107 16.54 -15.39 -5.29
C ASN A 107 16.70 -15.28 -6.80
N LYS A 108 15.59 -15.36 -7.56
CA LYS A 108 15.61 -15.28 -9.02
C LYS A 108 15.88 -13.85 -9.50
N LEU A 109 15.42 -12.84 -8.75
CA LEU A 109 15.47 -11.43 -9.14
C LEU A 109 16.21 -10.56 -8.11
N ARG A 110 17.38 -11.03 -7.65
CA ARG A 110 18.23 -10.39 -6.61
C ARG A 110 18.60 -8.94 -6.89
N SER A 111 18.72 -8.55 -8.16
CA SER A 111 19.03 -7.19 -8.57
C SER A 111 17.88 -6.22 -8.35
N HIS A 112 16.64 -6.73 -8.31
CA HIS A 112 15.43 -5.91 -8.23
C HIS A 112 14.79 -5.95 -6.84
N PHE A 113 14.84 -7.08 -6.15
CA PHE A 113 14.12 -7.29 -4.89
C PHE A 113 15.06 -7.60 -3.72
N GLY A 114 14.68 -7.12 -2.53
CA GLY A 114 15.28 -7.50 -1.26
C GLY A 114 14.21 -7.73 -0.20
N VAL A 115 14.43 -8.69 0.70
CA VAL A 115 13.47 -9.06 1.73
C VAL A 115 13.80 -8.34 3.03
N ALA A 116 12.84 -7.59 3.59
CA ALA A 116 12.93 -7.13 4.96
C ALA A 116 12.35 -8.21 5.88
N VAL A 117 13.24 -9.03 6.45
CA VAL A 117 12.87 -10.15 7.31
C VAL A 117 12.23 -9.64 8.61
N SER A 118 11.02 -10.10 8.88
CA SER A 118 10.24 -9.76 10.08
C SER A 118 10.83 -10.43 11.32
N HIS A 119 10.61 -9.83 12.49
CA HIS A 119 10.95 -10.39 13.79
C HIS A 119 9.73 -11.07 14.41
N THR A 120 9.97 -12.08 15.24
CA THR A 120 8.90 -12.71 16.03
C THR A 120 9.38 -13.21 17.38
N THR A 121 8.47 -13.24 18.36
CA THR A 121 8.70 -13.87 19.69
C THR A 121 8.44 -15.37 19.70
N ARG A 122 7.79 -15.89 18.66
CA ARG A 122 7.50 -17.32 18.54
C ARG A 122 8.79 -18.09 18.39
N LYS A 123 8.89 -19.27 19.01
CA LYS A 123 10.02 -20.19 18.76
C LYS A 123 10.07 -20.65 17.29
N PRO A 124 11.27 -20.82 16.70
CA PRO A 124 11.41 -21.38 15.36
C PRO A 124 10.80 -22.77 15.27
N ARG A 125 10.07 -23.04 14.17
CA ARG A 125 9.58 -24.39 13.84
C ARG A 125 10.67 -25.20 13.17
N ASN A 126 10.50 -26.52 13.13
CA ASN A 126 11.42 -27.41 12.43
C ASN A 126 11.57 -26.98 10.95
N GLY A 127 12.80 -26.73 10.52
CA GLY A 127 13.13 -26.27 9.16
C GLY A 127 13.10 -24.75 8.94
N GLU A 128 12.62 -23.94 9.89
CA GLU A 128 12.79 -22.48 9.84
C GLU A 128 14.23 -22.10 10.25
N LYS A 129 14.80 -21.10 9.57
CA LYS A 129 16.16 -20.59 9.82
C LYS A 129 16.10 -19.15 10.31
N ASP A 130 16.82 -18.89 11.40
CA ASP A 130 16.96 -17.54 11.96
C ASP A 130 17.65 -16.60 10.96
N GLY A 131 17.14 -15.38 10.86
CA GLY A 131 17.57 -14.36 9.90
C GLY A 131 17.16 -14.61 8.45
N VAL A 132 16.48 -15.73 8.15
CA VAL A 132 16.00 -16.08 6.80
C VAL A 132 14.47 -16.09 6.75
N ASP A 133 13.83 -16.87 7.63
CA ASP A 133 12.37 -16.95 7.70
C ASP A 133 11.82 -15.85 8.62
N TYR A 134 12.41 -15.73 9.81
CA TYR A 134 12.20 -14.64 10.75
C TYR A 134 13.50 -14.37 11.50
N VAL A 135 13.58 -13.20 12.13
CA VAL A 135 14.51 -12.96 13.23
C VAL A 135 13.79 -13.37 14.52
N PHE A 136 14.22 -14.47 15.12
CA PHE A 136 13.62 -15.00 16.33
C PHE A 136 14.23 -14.29 17.54
N THR A 137 13.39 -13.63 18.34
CA THR A 137 13.79 -12.85 19.52
C THR A 137 12.92 -13.22 20.72
N ASP A 138 13.32 -12.84 21.92
CA ASP A 138 12.44 -12.91 23.09
C ASP A 138 11.48 -11.70 23.16
N ARG A 139 10.45 -11.84 24.01
CA ARG A 139 9.40 -10.83 24.17
C ARG A 139 9.90 -9.59 24.89
N GLU A 140 10.83 -9.73 25.84
CA GLU A 140 11.43 -8.59 26.53
C GLU A 140 12.21 -7.68 25.57
N ALA A 141 13.12 -8.25 24.78
CA ALA A 141 13.91 -7.49 23.81
C ALA A 141 13.04 -6.85 22.73
N MET A 142 12.00 -7.57 22.26
CA MET A 142 11.07 -6.98 21.30
C MET A 142 10.31 -5.80 21.90
N THR A 143 9.90 -5.89 23.16
CA THR A 143 9.19 -4.80 23.87
C THR A 143 10.10 -3.59 24.10
N ILE A 144 11.37 -3.81 24.45
CA ILE A 144 12.36 -2.73 24.57
C ILE A 144 12.54 -2.01 23.23
N ALA A 145 12.73 -2.76 22.14
CA ALA A 145 12.88 -2.18 20.81
C ALA A 145 11.59 -1.48 20.31
N MET A 146 10.41 -1.95 20.73
CA MET A 146 9.15 -1.24 20.50
C MET A 146 9.10 0.11 21.23
N GLN A 147 9.49 0.15 22.51
CA GLN A 147 9.55 1.40 23.29
C GLN A 147 10.57 2.38 22.72
N ALA A 148 11.66 1.88 22.15
CA ALA A 148 12.66 2.68 21.44
C ALA A 148 12.21 3.16 20.04
N GLY A 149 11.02 2.75 19.56
CA GLY A 149 10.49 3.16 18.25
C GLY A 149 11.17 2.50 17.05
N GLU A 150 11.84 1.36 17.24
CA GLU A 150 12.59 0.68 16.18
C GLU A 150 11.68 -0.07 15.18
N PHE A 151 10.44 -0.39 15.57
CA PHE A 151 9.48 -1.10 14.74
C PHE A 151 8.59 -0.15 13.92
N LEU A 152 8.41 -0.47 12.64
CA LEU A 152 7.40 0.16 11.78
C LEU A 152 5.99 -0.25 12.19
N CYS A 153 5.84 -1.54 12.52
CA CYS A 153 4.59 -2.15 12.91
C CYS A 153 4.90 -3.36 13.79
N VAL A 154 4.07 -3.57 14.80
CA VAL A 154 3.99 -4.83 15.55
C VAL A 154 2.54 -5.28 15.58
N THR A 155 2.32 -6.57 15.38
CA THR A 155 1.01 -7.22 15.48
C THR A 155 1.15 -8.43 16.40
N GLU A 156 0.20 -8.60 17.31
CA GLU A 156 0.11 -9.80 18.14
C GLU A 156 -0.82 -10.80 17.48
N VAL A 157 -0.36 -12.04 17.35
CA VAL A 157 -1.12 -13.17 16.82
C VAL A 157 -0.94 -14.33 17.79
N GLU A 158 -2.02 -14.70 18.50
CA GLU A 158 -2.05 -15.82 19.46
C GLU A 158 -1.02 -15.74 20.58
N GLY A 159 -0.84 -14.54 21.15
CA GLY A 159 0.16 -14.35 22.20
C GLY A 159 1.59 -14.27 21.69
N GLU A 160 1.82 -14.30 20.37
CA GLU A 160 3.14 -14.09 19.79
C GLU A 160 3.18 -12.77 19.03
N LEU A 161 4.26 -12.01 19.23
CA LEU A 161 4.47 -10.74 18.56
C LEU A 161 5.17 -10.99 17.21
N TYR A 162 4.76 -10.22 16.22
CA TYR A 162 5.37 -10.17 14.89
C TYR A 162 5.58 -8.72 14.50
N GLY A 163 6.78 -8.36 14.05
CA GLY A 163 7.08 -6.96 13.75
C GLY A 163 8.14 -6.77 12.68
N VAL A 164 8.04 -5.66 11.96
CA VAL A 164 9.04 -5.26 10.95
C VAL A 164 9.81 -4.07 11.50
N LYS A 165 11.12 -4.24 11.70
CA LYS A 165 11.99 -3.13 12.11
C LYS A 165 12.25 -2.19 10.94
N ARG A 166 12.38 -0.90 11.25
CA ARG A 166 12.66 0.16 10.26
C ARG A 166 14.02 -0.03 9.60
N ASP A 167 15.03 -0.44 10.36
CA ASP A 167 16.39 -0.69 9.88
C ASP A 167 16.46 -1.73 8.73
N ARG A 168 15.63 -2.77 8.78
CA ARG A 168 15.55 -3.82 7.75
C ARG A 168 15.03 -3.25 6.44
N VAL A 169 14.00 -2.42 6.53
CA VAL A 169 13.46 -1.72 5.36
C VAL A 169 14.47 -0.73 4.81
N ASP A 170 15.10 0.07 5.67
CA ASP A 170 16.10 1.06 5.28
C ASP A 170 17.31 0.39 4.60
N THR A 171 17.77 -0.75 5.11
CA THR A 171 18.87 -1.52 4.51
C THR A 171 18.55 -1.98 3.09
N VAL A 172 17.33 -2.49 2.86
CA VAL A 172 16.93 -2.94 1.53
C VAL A 172 16.77 -1.76 0.58
N THR A 173 16.10 -0.70 1.02
CA THR A 173 15.86 0.48 0.18
C THR A 173 17.15 1.22 -0.16
N ALA A 174 18.10 1.33 0.78
CA ALA A 174 19.42 1.90 0.54
C ALA A 174 20.23 1.14 -0.52
N SER A 175 19.91 -0.14 -0.76
CA SER A 175 20.51 -0.94 -1.83
C SER A 175 19.84 -0.75 -3.20
N GLY A 176 18.91 0.20 -3.34
CA GLY A 176 18.22 0.50 -4.60
C GLY A 176 17.19 -0.55 -5.01
N ARG A 177 16.87 -1.50 -4.14
CA ARG A 177 15.96 -2.63 -4.41
C ARG A 177 14.56 -2.39 -3.86
N VAL A 178 13.57 -2.99 -4.51
CA VAL A 178 12.19 -3.07 -4.01
C VAL A 178 12.19 -3.85 -2.71
N CYS A 179 11.76 -3.19 -1.62
CA CYS A 179 11.65 -3.81 -0.31
C CYS A 179 10.41 -4.69 -0.23
N VAL A 180 10.60 -6.00 -0.16
CA VAL A 180 9.54 -7.00 -0.03
C VAL A 180 9.33 -7.36 1.43
N ILE A 181 8.08 -7.29 1.89
CA ILE A 181 7.70 -7.62 3.26
C ILE A 181 6.57 -8.65 3.25
N SER A 182 6.82 -9.84 3.80
CA SER A 182 5.76 -10.84 4.01
C SER A 182 5.03 -10.56 5.33
N CYS A 183 3.70 -10.47 5.28
CA CYS A 183 2.89 -10.15 6.45
C CYS A 183 1.49 -10.80 6.38
N SER A 184 0.74 -10.71 7.49
CA SER A 184 -0.69 -11.04 7.53
C SER A 184 -1.52 -9.91 6.91
N LYS A 185 -2.81 -10.11 6.69
CA LYS A 185 -3.73 -9.05 6.24
C LYS A 185 -3.72 -7.84 7.18
N LEU A 186 -3.78 -8.08 8.49
CA LEU A 186 -3.70 -7.01 9.51
C LEU A 186 -2.34 -6.32 9.50
N GLY A 187 -1.25 -7.09 9.36
CA GLY A 187 0.09 -6.55 9.24
C GLY A 187 0.26 -5.67 7.98
N ALA A 188 -0.26 -6.11 6.84
CA ALA A 188 -0.22 -5.36 5.59
C ALA A 188 -0.94 -4.02 5.72
N GLN A 189 -2.12 -3.98 6.35
CA GLN A 189 -2.86 -2.75 6.62
C GLN A 189 -2.08 -1.81 7.54
N ALA A 190 -1.52 -2.34 8.63
CA ALA A 190 -0.75 -1.56 9.59
C ALA A 190 0.54 -0.99 8.97
N ILE A 191 1.27 -1.78 8.17
CA ILE A 191 2.48 -1.36 7.48
C ILE A 191 2.15 -0.35 6.38
N ARG A 192 1.10 -0.59 5.59
CA ARG A 192 0.65 0.36 4.56
C ARG A 192 0.35 1.72 5.16
N LYS A 193 -0.35 1.73 6.30
CA LYS A 193 -0.64 2.93 7.08
C LYS A 193 0.63 3.62 7.60
N ALA A 194 1.57 2.85 8.15
CA ALA A 194 2.83 3.37 8.69
C ALA A 194 3.78 3.94 7.62
N MET A 195 3.65 3.50 6.36
CA MET A 195 4.57 3.85 5.26
C MET A 195 3.93 4.67 4.15
N ALA A 196 2.69 5.13 4.33
CA ALA A 196 1.94 5.85 3.29
C ALA A 196 2.58 7.18 2.88
N GLY A 197 3.36 7.82 3.76
CA GLY A 197 4.12 9.04 3.47
C GLY A 197 5.61 8.82 3.17
N ASP A 198 6.04 7.56 2.97
CA ASP A 198 7.44 7.19 2.73
C ASP A 198 7.54 6.31 1.47
N LEU A 199 7.51 4.98 1.62
CA LEU A 199 7.68 4.04 0.49
C LEU A 199 6.40 3.73 -0.28
N MET A 200 5.24 4.27 0.12
CA MET A 200 3.94 4.06 -0.55
C MET A 200 3.73 2.61 -1.03
N PRO A 201 3.74 1.61 -0.12
CA PRO A 201 3.81 0.20 -0.51
C PRO A 201 2.69 -0.21 -1.47
N ARG A 202 3.04 -1.02 -2.47
CA ARG A 202 2.10 -1.84 -3.26
C ARG A 202 1.71 -3.06 -2.46
N THR A 203 0.45 -3.47 -2.51
CA THR A 203 -0.05 -4.63 -1.77
C THR A 203 -0.45 -5.77 -2.71
N LEU A 204 0.22 -6.90 -2.56
CA LEU A 204 -0.06 -8.16 -3.26
C LEU A 204 -0.68 -9.14 -2.28
N TYR A 205 -1.82 -9.72 -2.66
CA TYR A 205 -2.38 -10.86 -1.96
C TYR A 205 -2.13 -12.16 -2.72
N LEU A 206 -1.52 -13.13 -2.05
CA LEU A 206 -1.33 -14.47 -2.55
C LEU A 206 -2.46 -15.35 -2.01
N HIS A 207 -3.24 -15.94 -2.92
CA HIS A 207 -4.25 -16.91 -2.55
C HIS A 207 -3.89 -18.29 -3.14
N PRO A 208 -4.11 -19.38 -2.38
CA PRO A 208 -4.02 -20.72 -2.94
C PRO A 208 -5.18 -20.96 -3.91
N SER A 209 -4.92 -21.73 -4.97
CA SER A 209 -5.89 -22.02 -6.04
C SER A 209 -7.15 -22.73 -5.51
N THR A 210 -7.01 -23.57 -4.49
CA THR A 210 -8.13 -24.31 -3.86
C THR A 210 -7.99 -24.34 -2.33
N LYS A 211 -9.14 -24.40 -1.64
CA LYS A 211 -9.21 -24.58 -0.19
C LYS A 211 -8.60 -25.93 0.21
N GLU A 212 -8.88 -26.96 -0.59
CA GLU A 212 -8.41 -28.33 -0.39
C GLU A 212 -6.88 -28.41 -0.50
N GLY A 213 -6.27 -27.73 -1.49
CA GLY A 213 -4.82 -27.67 -1.65
C GLY A 213 -4.13 -26.97 -0.47
N LEU A 214 -4.72 -25.89 0.05
CA LEU A 214 -4.24 -25.20 1.25
C LEU A 214 -4.25 -26.12 2.49
N THR A 215 -5.35 -26.84 2.71
CA THR A 215 -5.53 -27.73 3.86
C THR A 215 -4.61 -28.94 3.77
N ALA A 216 -4.53 -29.60 2.60
CA ALA A 216 -3.64 -30.73 2.38
C ALA A 216 -2.17 -30.35 2.63
N HIS A 217 -1.74 -29.19 2.13
CA HIS A 217 -0.39 -28.71 2.35
C HIS A 217 -0.06 -28.43 3.82
N LEU A 218 -0.99 -27.78 4.54
CA LEU A 218 -0.80 -27.46 5.95
C LEU A 218 -0.67 -28.73 6.79
N GLN A 219 -1.50 -29.73 6.51
CA GLN A 219 -1.44 -31.04 7.16
C GLN A 219 -0.10 -31.72 6.88
N GLU A 220 0.34 -31.74 5.61
CA GLU A 220 1.62 -32.37 5.23
C GLU A 220 2.84 -31.65 5.86
N GLN A 221 2.87 -30.31 5.84
CA GLN A 221 3.93 -29.54 6.48
C GLN A 221 3.98 -29.79 7.98
N ASP A 222 2.83 -29.87 8.64
CA ASP A 222 2.79 -30.02 10.08
C ASP A 222 3.17 -31.42 10.53
N VAL A 223 2.80 -32.45 9.76
CA VAL A 223 3.31 -33.81 9.93
C VAL A 223 4.84 -33.83 9.77
N LYS A 224 5.38 -33.20 8.71
CA LYS A 224 6.83 -33.12 8.48
C LYS A 224 7.58 -32.32 9.55
N ARG A 225 6.93 -31.35 10.20
CA ARG A 225 7.54 -30.41 11.15
C ARG A 225 7.26 -30.73 12.62
N GLY A 226 6.53 -31.81 12.91
CA GLY A 226 6.13 -32.16 14.28
C GLY A 226 5.22 -31.11 14.92
N GLY A 227 4.35 -30.50 14.13
CA GLY A 227 3.53 -29.36 14.53
C GLY A 227 2.55 -29.71 15.65
N ILE A 228 2.54 -28.91 16.70
CA ILE A 228 1.49 -28.90 17.71
C ILE A 228 0.36 -28.02 17.16
N ASN A 229 -0.89 -28.49 17.27
CA ASN A 229 -2.10 -27.74 16.93
C ASN A 229 -2.40 -27.52 15.41
N VAL A 230 -2.41 -28.62 14.66
CA VAL A 230 -2.68 -28.62 13.20
C VAL A 230 -4.11 -28.20 12.88
N GLU A 231 -5.08 -28.66 13.67
CA GLU A 231 -6.51 -28.38 13.46
C GLU A 231 -6.80 -26.87 13.54
N ASP A 232 -6.30 -26.17 14.55
CA ASP A 232 -6.48 -24.71 14.68
C ASP A 232 -5.82 -23.93 13.53
N ARG A 233 -4.73 -24.45 12.98
CA ARG A 233 -4.03 -23.82 11.86
C ARG A 233 -4.76 -24.00 10.55
N VAL A 234 -5.29 -25.19 10.29
CA VAL A 234 -6.16 -25.47 9.15
C VAL A 234 -7.41 -24.63 9.25
N ALA A 235 -8.13 -24.66 10.38
CA ALA A 235 -9.34 -23.87 10.59
C ALA A 235 -9.11 -22.37 10.34
N ARG A 236 -7.95 -21.83 10.76
CA ARG A 236 -7.59 -20.43 10.51
C ARG A 236 -7.22 -20.15 9.06
N ALA A 237 -6.53 -21.06 8.40
CA ALA A 237 -6.20 -20.92 6.99
C ALA A 237 -7.48 -20.89 6.15
N GLU A 238 -8.42 -21.78 6.45
CA GLU A 238 -9.76 -21.82 5.87
C GLU A 238 -10.55 -20.56 6.16
N ALA A 239 -10.62 -20.10 7.42
CA ALA A 239 -11.31 -18.87 7.78
C ALA A 239 -10.72 -17.64 7.09
N ASN A 240 -9.39 -17.56 6.96
CA ASN A 240 -8.72 -16.48 6.23
C ASN A 240 -9.01 -16.54 4.72
N TRP A 241 -9.12 -17.74 4.15
CA TRP A 241 -9.47 -17.96 2.75
C TRP A 241 -10.94 -17.60 2.49
N GLU A 242 -11.87 -18.02 3.35
CA GLU A 242 -13.28 -17.65 3.23
C GLU A 242 -13.51 -16.15 3.41
N ALA A 243 -12.81 -15.52 4.35
CA ALA A 243 -12.83 -14.07 4.55
C ALA A 243 -12.22 -13.29 3.36
N LEU A 244 -11.40 -13.93 2.52
CA LEU A 244 -10.98 -13.38 1.24
C LEU A 244 -12.13 -13.43 0.24
N CYS A 245 -12.70 -14.61 0.01
CA CYS A 245 -13.77 -14.82 -0.97
C CYS A 245 -15.01 -13.96 -0.69
N SER A 246 -15.29 -13.68 0.59
CA SER A 246 -16.45 -12.91 1.04
C SER A 246 -16.14 -11.45 1.40
N GLY A 247 -14.86 -11.05 1.41
CA GLY A 247 -14.43 -9.73 1.86
C GLY A 247 -14.65 -8.62 0.82
N PRO A 248 -14.59 -7.33 1.25
CA PRO A 248 -14.61 -6.22 0.31
C PRO A 248 -13.38 -6.29 -0.61
N LYS A 249 -13.63 -6.30 -1.92
CA LYS A 249 -12.59 -6.23 -2.96
C LYS A 249 -11.90 -4.86 -2.92
N GLY A 250 -10.60 -4.82 -3.23
CA GLY A 250 -9.82 -3.57 -3.29
C GLY A 250 -8.99 -3.22 -2.04
N VAL A 251 -8.89 -4.13 -1.06
CA VAL A 251 -7.94 -3.97 0.06
C VAL A 251 -6.48 -4.15 -0.39
N PHE A 252 -6.29 -4.99 -1.41
CA PHE A 252 -5.00 -5.27 -2.05
C PHE A 252 -4.99 -4.68 -3.46
N ASP A 253 -3.85 -4.14 -3.89
CA ASP A 253 -3.68 -3.55 -5.21
C ASP A 253 -3.69 -4.64 -6.30
N GLN A 254 -3.17 -5.83 -5.98
CA GLN A 254 -3.29 -7.02 -6.81
C GLN A 254 -3.53 -8.29 -5.98
N GLU A 255 -4.16 -9.26 -6.63
CA GLU A 255 -4.39 -10.61 -6.12
C GLU A 255 -3.80 -11.59 -7.15
N MET A 256 -3.10 -12.61 -6.67
CA MET A 256 -2.46 -13.59 -7.53
C MET A 256 -2.65 -14.99 -6.96
N ASP A 257 -2.94 -15.91 -7.87
CA ASP A 257 -2.97 -17.33 -7.58
C ASP A 257 -1.55 -17.86 -7.47
N ILE A 258 -1.29 -18.56 -6.37
CA ILE A 258 -0.10 -19.39 -6.26
C ILE A 258 -0.54 -20.84 -6.45
N GLY A 259 -0.11 -21.36 -7.60
CA GLY A 259 -0.37 -22.73 -8.00
C GLY A 259 0.10 -23.73 -6.96
N TYR A 260 -0.67 -24.79 -6.82
CA TYR A 260 -0.28 -25.99 -6.10
C TYR A 260 0.08 -27.08 -7.10
N ASP A 261 1.38 -27.24 -7.37
CA ASP A 261 1.92 -28.39 -8.08
C ASP A 261 2.39 -29.43 -7.04
N GLU A 262 2.17 -30.72 -7.28
CA GLU A 262 2.63 -31.80 -6.39
C GLU A 262 4.17 -31.83 -6.30
N ASP A 263 4.86 -31.44 -7.38
CA ASP A 263 6.33 -31.45 -7.46
C ASP A 263 6.95 -30.14 -6.91
N GLU A 264 6.34 -28.98 -7.20
CA GLU A 264 6.80 -27.66 -6.75
C GLU A 264 5.65 -26.83 -6.18
N PRO A 265 5.20 -27.12 -4.94
CA PRO A 265 4.09 -26.39 -4.35
C PRO A 265 4.48 -24.94 -4.08
N PHE A 266 3.55 -24.03 -4.38
CA PHE A 266 3.67 -22.59 -4.19
C PHE A 266 4.69 -21.88 -5.07
N ASN A 267 4.93 -22.42 -6.26
CA ASN A 267 5.83 -21.82 -7.23
C ASN A 267 5.15 -20.70 -8.03
N LEU A 268 5.84 -19.57 -8.17
CA LEU A 268 5.44 -18.56 -9.15
C LEU A 268 5.99 -18.96 -10.52
N SER A 269 5.13 -19.02 -11.53
CA SER A 269 5.57 -19.19 -12.92
C SER A 269 6.49 -18.04 -13.32
N ASP A 270 7.40 -18.28 -14.24
CA ASP A 270 8.31 -17.23 -14.74
C ASP A 270 7.52 -16.08 -15.38
N GLU A 271 6.38 -16.38 -16.04
CA GLU A 271 5.44 -15.39 -16.55
C GLU A 271 4.86 -14.50 -15.44
N SER A 272 4.34 -15.10 -14.35
CA SER A 272 3.81 -14.35 -13.21
C SER A 272 4.88 -13.52 -12.51
N MET A 273 6.13 -14.01 -12.44
CA MET A 273 7.24 -13.24 -11.88
C MET A 273 7.62 -12.05 -12.75
N ASP A 274 7.62 -12.20 -14.07
CA ASP A 274 7.88 -11.11 -14.99
C ASP A 274 6.79 -10.05 -14.95
N GLU A 275 5.51 -10.45 -14.90
CA GLU A 275 4.38 -9.54 -14.71
C GLU A 275 4.47 -8.82 -13.37
N LEU A 276 4.72 -9.54 -12.29
CA LEU A 276 4.87 -8.94 -10.96
C LEU A 276 6.05 -7.97 -10.92
N THR A 277 7.15 -8.30 -11.59
CA THR A 277 8.34 -7.44 -11.69
C THR A 277 8.04 -6.17 -12.46
N LYS A 278 7.40 -6.28 -13.63
CA LYS A 278 6.94 -5.14 -14.41
C LYS A 278 5.95 -4.29 -13.63
N TRP A 279 5.06 -4.87 -12.84
CA TRP A 279 4.12 -4.13 -12.01
C TRP A 279 4.80 -3.44 -10.82
N CYS A 280 5.71 -4.13 -10.12
CA CYS A 280 6.40 -3.59 -8.95
C CYS A 280 7.37 -2.47 -9.31
N ILE A 281 8.12 -2.64 -10.42
CA ILE A 281 9.11 -1.68 -10.92
C ILE A 281 8.45 -0.64 -11.81
N GLY A 282 7.43 -1.05 -12.57
CA GLY A 282 6.68 -0.19 -13.45
C GLY A 282 6.01 0.93 -12.69
N GLN A 283 6.02 2.08 -13.34
CA GLN A 283 5.30 3.25 -12.88
C GLN A 283 3.93 3.17 -13.55
N ASP A 284 2.91 2.64 -12.85
CA ASP A 284 1.54 2.66 -13.35
C ASP A 284 1.02 4.11 -13.34
N TRP A 285 1.37 4.88 -14.37
CA TRP A 285 0.74 6.18 -14.63
C TRP A 285 0.44 6.46 -16.09
N GLU A 286 0.97 5.69 -17.06
CA GLU A 286 0.63 5.90 -18.48
C GLU A 286 -0.85 5.67 -18.81
N ILE A 287 -1.65 5.12 -17.87
CA ILE A 287 -3.09 4.91 -18.04
C ILE A 287 -3.81 5.30 -16.73
N LYS A 288 -3.99 6.61 -16.47
CA LYS A 288 -5.13 7.18 -15.68
C LYS A 288 -5.04 8.68 -15.37
N VAL A 289 -4.00 9.39 -15.82
CA VAL A 289 -4.04 10.85 -15.85
C VAL A 289 -4.39 11.27 -17.27
N ASP A 290 -5.69 11.37 -17.53
CA ASP A 290 -6.18 11.98 -18.77
C ASP A 290 -5.50 13.35 -18.95
N LYS A 291 -5.15 13.69 -20.20
CA LYS A 291 -4.48 14.96 -20.57
C LYS A 291 -5.28 16.20 -20.13
N ASP A 292 -6.51 16.02 -19.67
CA ASP A 292 -7.37 17.03 -19.08
C ASP A 292 -7.07 17.35 -17.61
N MET A 293 -6.43 16.47 -16.82
CA MET A 293 -6.04 16.79 -15.44
C MET A 293 -4.91 17.81 -15.36
N ASP A 294 -3.97 17.80 -16.30
CA ASP A 294 -2.96 18.86 -16.40
C ASP A 294 -3.61 20.22 -16.74
N ARG A 295 -4.64 20.23 -17.59
CA ARG A 295 -5.41 21.44 -17.88
C ARG A 295 -6.24 21.91 -16.68
N ALA A 296 -6.81 20.98 -15.90
CA ALA A 296 -7.58 21.29 -14.70
C ALA A 296 -6.69 21.81 -13.56
N ALA A 297 -5.53 21.18 -13.31
CA ALA A 297 -4.56 21.61 -12.32
C ALA A 297 -3.97 23.00 -12.64
N VAL A 298 -3.68 23.27 -13.92
CA VAL A 298 -3.24 24.59 -14.39
C VAL A 298 -4.36 25.63 -14.23
N LYS A 299 -5.64 25.26 -14.50
CA LYS A 299 -6.80 26.15 -14.25
C LYS A 299 -6.98 26.47 -12.77
N ILE A 300 -6.87 25.49 -11.88
CA ILE A 300 -7.04 25.67 -10.42
C ILE A 300 -5.91 26.54 -9.85
N GLN A 301 -4.66 26.31 -10.28
CA GLN A 301 -3.53 27.18 -9.91
C GLN A 301 -3.71 28.61 -10.44
N GLY A 302 -4.21 28.77 -11.66
CA GLY A 302 -4.56 30.08 -12.23
C GLY A 302 -5.66 30.81 -11.45
N GLN A 303 -6.69 30.10 -11.00
CA GLN A 303 -7.79 30.67 -10.20
C GLN A 303 -7.34 31.02 -8.77
N ALA A 304 -6.50 30.20 -8.13
CA ALA A 304 -5.94 30.47 -6.81
C ALA A 304 -4.96 31.66 -6.82
N ARG A 305 -4.23 31.87 -7.93
CA ARG A 305 -3.37 33.05 -8.12
C ARG A 305 -4.20 34.33 -8.26
N ARG A 306 -5.25 34.30 -9.11
CA ARG A 306 -6.18 35.44 -9.27
C ARG A 306 -6.91 35.80 -7.98
N ARG A 307 -7.28 34.83 -7.13
CA ARG A 307 -7.90 35.09 -5.82
C ARG A 307 -6.94 35.77 -4.83
N ARG A 308 -5.66 35.35 -4.81
CA ARG A 308 -4.62 36.00 -3.99
C ARG A 308 -4.30 37.42 -4.47
N ASP A 309 -4.24 37.61 -5.78
CA ASP A 309 -3.98 38.94 -6.37
C ASP A 309 -5.18 39.88 -6.12
N ALA A 310 -6.41 39.40 -6.23
CA ALA A 310 -7.61 40.16 -5.89
C ALA A 310 -7.69 40.53 -4.39
N GLN A 311 -7.27 39.63 -3.51
CA GLN A 311 -7.19 39.91 -2.06
C GLN A 311 -6.08 40.91 -1.74
N LYS A 312 -4.93 40.84 -2.41
CA LYS A 312 -3.86 41.84 -2.27
C LYS A 312 -4.29 43.22 -2.75
N VAL A 313 -4.97 43.31 -3.89
CA VAL A 313 -5.50 44.58 -4.42
C VAL A 313 -6.55 45.17 -3.47
N LYS A 314 -7.46 44.36 -2.94
CA LYS A 314 -8.44 44.82 -1.92
C LYS A 314 -7.76 45.34 -0.65
N LYS A 315 -6.66 44.72 -0.24
CA LYS A 315 -5.90 45.14 0.95
C LYS A 315 -5.17 46.46 0.72
N LEU A 316 -4.57 46.64 -0.45
CA LEU A 316 -3.90 47.89 -0.86
C LEU A 316 -4.89 49.06 -1.12
N GLN A 317 -6.16 48.76 -1.39
CA GLN A 317 -7.22 49.78 -1.53
C GLN A 317 -7.90 50.14 -0.20
N ALA A 318 -7.63 49.37 0.86
CA ALA A 318 -8.15 49.59 2.21
C ALA A 318 -7.13 50.29 3.13
N GLU A 319 -5.88 50.45 2.66
CA GLU A 319 -4.83 51.30 3.22
C GLU A 319 -4.84 52.67 2.53
#